data_AF-A0A941SRR0-F1
#
_entry.id   AF-A0A941SRR0-F1
#
_cell.length_a   1.000
_cell.length_b   1.000
_cell.length_c   1.000
_cell.angle_alpha   90.00
_cell.angle_beta   90.00
_cell.angle_gamma   90.00
#
_symmetry.space_group_name_H-M   'P 1'
#
loop_
_entity.id
_entity.type
_entity.pdbx_description
1 polymer ?
#
loop_
_entity_poly.entity_id
_entity_poly.type
_entity_poly.pdbx_seq_one_letter_code
_entity_poly.pdbx_strand_id
1 'polypeptide(L)' 'MFSTFANPARFMQLSAWAAPLFGAIAAVLFAVGAPWALVFSPADYQQGETVRIMYVHVPAAWWSLA' A
#
# COMPACT_ATOMS: atom_id res chain seq x y z
N MET A 1 -0.79 -10.65 27.27
CA MET A 1 0.20 -9.75 26.63
C MET A 1 -0.41 -8.76 25.63
N PHE A 2 -1.52 -9.06 24.93
CA PHE A 2 -2.16 -8.11 23.99
C PHE A 2 -3.28 -7.21 24.59
N SER A 3 -3.67 -7.40 25.85
CA SER A 3 -4.78 -6.66 26.47
C SER A 3 -4.50 -5.19 26.74
N THR A 4 -3.24 -4.74 26.71
CA THR A 4 -2.87 -3.34 26.97
C THR A 4 -3.49 -2.36 25.96
N PHE A 5 -3.65 -2.78 24.70
CA PHE A 5 -4.29 -1.99 23.64
C PHE A 5 -5.81 -2.18 23.55
N ALA A 6 -6.39 -3.08 24.36
CA ALA A 6 -7.84 -3.17 24.48
C ALA A 6 -8.42 -1.94 25.20
N ASN A 7 -7.60 -1.17 25.93
CA ASN A 7 -7.98 0.13 26.45
C ASN A 7 -7.94 1.18 25.31
N PRO A 8 -9.09 1.77 24.92
CA PRO A 8 -9.16 2.72 23.81
C PRO A 8 -8.26 3.94 23.97
N ALA A 9 -8.09 4.46 25.19
CA ALA A 9 -7.25 5.65 25.42
C ALA A 9 -5.77 5.38 25.11
N ARG A 10 -5.28 4.19 25.46
CA ARG A 10 -3.89 3.78 25.18
C ARG A 10 -3.69 3.51 23.69
N PHE A 11 -4.66 2.88 23.03
CA PHE A 11 -4.61 2.67 21.59
C PHE A 11 -4.65 3.99 20.82
N MET A 12 -5.53 4.92 21.21
CA MET A 12 -5.64 6.23 20.55
C MET A 12 -4.38 7.09 20.73
N GLN A 13 -3.71 7.03 21.88
CA GLN A 13 -2.42 7.70 22.06
C GLN A 13 -1.34 7.13 21.12
N LEU A 14 -1.33 5.82 20.91
CA LEU A 14 -0.42 5.18 19.96
C LEU A 14 -0.77 5.58 18.52
N SER A 15 -2.03 5.46 18.13
CA SER A 15 -2.46 5.73 16.76
C SER A 15 -2.30 7.20 16.38
N ALA A 16 -2.41 8.14 17.33
CA ALA A 16 -2.30 9.57 17.08
C ALA A 16 -0.98 9.98 16.38
N TRP A 17 0.14 9.33 16.70
CA TRP A 17 1.41 9.58 16.03
C TRP A 17 1.73 8.50 14.99
N ALA A 18 1.32 7.25 15.22
CA ALA A 18 1.64 6.14 14.33
C ALA A 18 0.88 6.23 13.00
N ALA A 19 -0.41 6.57 13.03
CA ALA A 19 -1.23 6.68 11.83
C ALA A 19 -0.71 7.72 10.82
N PRO A 20 -0.41 8.98 11.19
CA PRO A 20 0.16 9.93 10.24
C PRO A 20 1.56 9.52 9.76
N LEU A 21 2.39 8.91 10.61
CA LEU A 21 3.71 8.41 10.21
C LEU A 21 3.60 7.30 9.15
N PHE A 22 2.80 6.26 9.42
CA PHE A 22 2.60 5.17 8.46
C PHE A 22 1.86 5.64 7.21
N GLY A 23 0.94 6.60 7.33
CA GLY A 23 0.29 7.25 6.20
C GLY A 23 1.29 7.99 5.31
N ALA A 24 2.23 8.73 5.90
CA ALA A 24 3.29 9.41 5.16
C ALA A 24 4.24 8.41 4.48
N ILE A 25 4.66 7.36 5.19
CA ILE A 25 5.47 6.28 4.61
C ILE A 25 4.76 5.62 3.43
N ALA A 26 3.47 5.29 3.59
CA ALA A 26 2.66 4.71 2.53
C ALA A 26 2.56 5.65 1.32
N ALA A 27 2.33 6.94 1.53
CA ALA A 27 2.28 7.94 0.46
C ALA A 27 3.61 8.05 -0.30
N VAL A 28 4.75 8.07 0.41
CA VAL A 28 6.08 8.11 -0.21
C VAL A 28 6.34 6.84 -1.02
N LEU A 29 6.08 5.67 -0.45
CA LEU A 29 6.26 4.39 -1.14
C LEU A 29 5.36 4.30 -2.39
N PHE A 30 4.13 4.79 -2.31
CA PHE A 30 3.23 4.83 -3.47
C PHE A 30 3.73 5.79 -4.55
N ALA A 31 4.16 6.99 -4.16
CA ALA A 31 4.69 8.00 -5.08
C ALA A 31 5.94 7.53 -5.83
N VAL A 32 6.80 6.73 -5.18
CA VAL A 32 7.99 6.15 -5.82
C VAL A 32 7.65 4.88 -6.59
N GLY A 33 6.82 4.00 -6.02
CA GLY A 33 6.49 2.69 -6.59
C GLY A 33 5.61 2.77 -7.83
N ALA A 34 4.67 3.71 -7.90
CA ALA A 34 3.76 3.81 -9.04
C ALA A 34 4.48 4.16 -10.36
N PRO A 35 5.38 5.16 -10.44
CA PRO A 35 6.21 5.38 -11.63
C PRO A 35 7.11 4.19 -11.95
N TRP A 36 7.67 3.54 -10.92
CA TRP A 36 8.52 2.36 -11.10
C TRP A 36 7.78 1.21 -11.77
N ALA A 37 6.54 0.96 -11.34
CA ALA A 37 5.69 -0.09 -11.88
C ALA A 37 5.15 0.25 -13.28
N LEU A 38 4.67 1.48 -13.50
CA LEU A 38 3.93 1.84 -14.71
C LEU A 38 4.80 2.37 -15.86
N VAL A 39 5.95 2.95 -15.54
CA VAL A 39 6.82 3.58 -16.55
C VAL A 39 8.12 2.83 -16.71
N PHE A 40 8.78 2.48 -15.60
CA PHE A 40 10.12 1.90 -15.63
C PHE A 40 10.14 0.37 -15.67
N SER A 41 9.01 -0.30 -15.40
CA SER A 41 8.93 -1.76 -15.51
C SER A 41 9.19 -2.21 -16.95
N PRO A 42 10.12 -3.15 -17.19
CA PRO A 42 10.33 -3.68 -18.52
C PRO A 42 9.09 -4.42 -19.02
N ALA A 43 8.98 -4.57 -20.34
CA ALA A 43 7.99 -5.42 -20.96
C ALA A 43 8.23 -6.89 -20.59
N ASP A 44 7.15 -7.62 -20.35
CA ASP A 44 7.21 -9.07 -20.12
C ASP A 44 7.37 -9.84 -21.43
N TYR A 45 7.95 -11.04 -21.36
CA TYR A 45 8.19 -11.89 -22.52
C TYR A 45 6.90 -12.34 -23.23
N GLN A 46 5.82 -12.62 -22.49
CA GLN A 46 4.56 -13.11 -23.04
C GLN A 46 3.54 -11.98 -23.21
N GLN A 47 3.49 -11.06 -22.26
CA GLN A 47 2.45 -10.03 -22.21
C GLN A 47 2.91 -8.67 -22.74
N GLY A 48 4.20 -8.51 -23.04
CA GLY A 48 4.77 -7.24 -23.51
C GLY A 48 4.51 -6.11 -22.51
N GLU A 49 4.10 -4.96 -23.03
CA GLU A 49 3.72 -3.77 -22.22
C GLU A 49 2.43 -3.97 -21.41
N THR A 50 1.57 -4.92 -21.80
CA THR A 50 0.28 -5.20 -21.15
C THR A 50 0.45 -5.70 -19.71
N VAL A 51 1.62 -6.28 -19.37
CA VAL A 51 1.98 -6.73 -18.01
C VAL A 51 1.73 -5.62 -16.98
N ARG A 52 1.93 -4.36 -17.36
CA ARG A 52 1.82 -3.20 -16.46
C ARG A 52 0.40 -2.96 -15.95
N ILE A 53 -0.61 -3.47 -16.66
CA ILE A 53 -2.02 -3.42 -16.21
C ILE A 53 -2.18 -4.18 -14.88
N MET A 54 -1.43 -5.26 -14.68
CA MET A 54 -1.53 -6.09 -13.47
C MET A 54 -1.15 -5.32 -12.19
N TYR A 55 -0.26 -4.33 -12.29
CA TYR A 55 0.15 -3.49 -11.16
C TYR A 55 -0.98 -2.61 -10.61
N VAL A 56 -2.06 -2.41 -11.37
CA VAL A 56 -3.26 -1.69 -10.92
C VAL A 56 -4.42 -2.65 -10.73
N HIS A 57 -4.64 -3.55 -11.69
CA HIS A 57 -5.80 -4.43 -11.73
C HIS A 57 -5.84 -5.40 -10.54
N VAL A 58 -4.74 -6.10 -10.25
CA VAL A 58 -4.72 -7.13 -9.19
C VAL A 58 -4.92 -6.51 -7.80
N PRO A 59 -4.22 -5.42 -7.42
CA PRO A 59 -4.50 -4.74 -6.16
C PRO A 59 -5.93 -4.17 -6.08
N ALA A 60 -6.45 -3.60 -7.16
CA ALA A 60 -7.82 -3.07 -7.18
C ALA A 60 -8.86 -4.17 -6.98
N ALA A 61 -8.66 -5.34 -7.60
CA ALA A 61 -9.52 -6.50 -7.38
C ALA A 61 -9.49 -6.95 -5.92
N TRP A 62 -8.31 -6.99 -5.28
CA TRP A 62 -8.22 -7.31 -3.85
C TRP A 62 -8.99 -6.30 -2.98
N TRP A 63 -8.87 -5.01 -3.28
CA TRP A 63 -9.54 -3.96 -2.51
C TRP A 63 -11.06 -3.96 -2.68
N SER A 64 -11.57 -4.47 -3.81
CA SER A 64 -13.02 -4.61 -4.04
C SER A 64 -13.70 -5.71 -3.21
N LEU A 65 -12.91 -6.58 -2.56
CA LEU A 65 -13.41 -7.68 -1.73
C LEU A 65 -13.56 -7.32 -0.24
N ALA A 66 -13.12 -6.12 0.16
CA ALA A 66 -13.22 -5.59 1.52
C ALA A 66 -14.51 -4.78 1.71
#